data_AF-A0A158QP09-F1
#
_entry.id   AF-A0A158QP09-F1
#
_cell.length_a   1.000
_cell.length_b   1.000
_cell.length_c   1.000
_cell.angle_alpha   90.00
_cell.angle_beta   90.00
_cell.angle_gamma   90.00
#
_symmetry.space_group_name_H-M   'P 1'
#
loop_
_entity.id
_entity.type
_entity.pdbx_description
1 polymer ?
#
loop_
_entity_poly.entity_id
_entity_poly.type
_entity_poly.pdbx_seq_one_letter_code
_entity_poly.pdbx_strand_id
1 'polypeptide(L)'
;MSRCARDEERQLVWNRLKEIMYELTLATKKAWKEKNDPERLSIYVSFAKLCKSYLDVADKESFQICENTAKEAKLAGKGTLEDDQWREANQSIEQIRKTISDALHERELLDDSE
;
A
#
# COMPACT_ATOMS: atom_id res chain seq x y z
N MET A 1 -27.19 5.62 -14.55
CA MET A 1 -26.74 5.82 -13.16
C MET A 1 -26.11 7.21 -13.07
N SER A 2 -26.48 8.03 -12.08
CA SER A 2 -25.88 9.36 -11.87
C SER A 2 -24.38 9.25 -11.55
N ARG A 3 -23.58 10.30 -11.83
CA ARG A 3 -22.17 10.38 -11.41
C ARG A 3 -22.05 10.24 -9.89
N CYS A 4 -22.82 11.01 -9.12
CA CYS A 4 -22.85 10.91 -7.64
C CYS A 4 -23.10 9.49 -7.13
N ALA A 5 -24.04 8.75 -7.73
CA ALA A 5 -24.35 7.38 -7.28
C ALA A 5 -23.17 6.41 -7.48
N ARG A 6 -22.35 6.64 -8.52
CA ARG A 6 -21.14 5.84 -8.77
C ARG A 6 -20.00 6.20 -7.81
N ASP A 7 -19.87 7.48 -7.50
CA ASP A 7 -18.85 7.97 -6.56
C ASP A 7 -19.14 7.49 -5.13
N GLU A 8 -20.42 7.51 -4.72
CA GLU A 8 -20.88 6.94 -3.44
C GLU A 8 -20.66 5.43 -3.35
N GLU A 9 -21.03 4.66 -4.38
CA GLU A 9 -20.80 3.21 -4.43
C GLU A 9 -19.29 2.89 -4.34
N ARG A 10 -18.46 3.64 -5.06
CA ARG A 10 -17.01 3.48 -5.05
C ARG A 10 -16.40 3.79 -3.69
N GLN A 11 -16.88 4.83 -3.00
CA GLN A 11 -16.48 5.14 -1.63
C GLN A 11 -16.85 4.01 -0.66
N LEU A 12 -18.04 3.42 -0.80
CA LEU A 12 -18.48 2.29 0.03
C LEU A 12 -17.61 1.05 -0.19
N VAL A 13 -17.31 0.73 -1.46
CA VAL A 13 -16.41 -0.38 -1.81
C VAL A 13 -15.01 -0.14 -1.24
N TRP A 14 -14.48 1.07 -1.38
CA TRP A 14 -13.20 1.44 -0.79
C TRP A 14 -13.18 1.25 0.73
N ASN A 15 -14.20 1.74 1.43
CA ASN A 15 -14.30 1.59 2.89
C ASN A 15 -14.23 0.12 3.31
N ARG A 16 -14.95 -0.76 2.59
CA ARG A 16 -14.93 -2.19 2.87
C ARG A 16 -13.58 -2.83 2.60
N LEU A 17 -12.93 -2.47 1.50
CA LEU A 17 -11.62 -2.97 1.16
C LEU A 17 -10.55 -2.50 2.16
N LYS A 18 -10.65 -1.26 2.63
CA LYS A 18 -9.77 -0.70 3.66
C LYS A 18 -9.87 -1.47 4.97
N GLU A 19 -11.08 -1.83 5.42
CA GLU A 19 -11.28 -2.68 6.60
C GLU A 19 -10.59 -4.02 6.46
N ILE A 20 -10.78 -4.70 5.32
CA ILE A 20 -10.15 -6.00 5.03
C ILE A 20 -8.63 -5.86 5.02
N MET A 21 -8.10 -4.83 4.35
CA MET A 21 -6.67 -4.58 4.31
C MET A 21 -6.11 -4.29 5.70
N TYR A 22 -6.83 -3.55 6.54
CA TYR A 22 -6.41 -3.31 7.91
C TYR A 22 -6.27 -4.62 8.69
N GLU A 23 -7.27 -5.50 8.64
CA GLU A 23 -7.21 -6.83 9.27
C GLU A 23 -6.03 -7.66 8.75
N LEU A 24 -5.79 -7.64 7.43
CA LEU A 24 -4.64 -8.30 6.81
C LEU A 24 -3.32 -7.72 7.32
N THR A 25 -3.18 -6.40 7.47
CA THR A 25 -1.95 -5.80 8.01
C THR A 25 -1.71 -6.15 9.48
N LEU A 26 -2.76 -6.43 10.26
CA LEU A 26 -2.63 -6.93 11.62
C LEU A 26 -2.21 -8.40 11.64
N ALA A 27 -2.79 -9.22 10.75
CA ALA A 27 -2.44 -10.61 10.59
C ALA A 27 -0.99 -10.79 10.14
N THR A 28 -0.53 -9.99 9.17
CA THR A 28 0.84 -10.08 8.64
C THR A 28 1.88 -9.78 9.71
N LYS A 29 1.65 -8.79 10.58
CA LYS A 29 2.52 -8.47 11.72
C LYS A 29 2.65 -9.63 12.71
N LYS A 30 1.65 -10.49 12.82
CA LYS A 30 1.67 -11.68 13.69
C LYS A 30 2.36 -12.87 13.02
N ALA A 31 2.12 -13.06 11.72
CA ALA A 31 2.70 -14.16 10.95
C ALA A 31 4.20 -13.95 10.69
N TRP A 32 4.61 -12.72 10.35
CA TRP A 32 5.99 -12.39 9.98
C TRP A 32 6.55 -11.31 10.90
N LYS A 33 7.46 -11.74 11.79
CA LYS A 33 8.11 -10.86 12.78
C LYS A 33 8.99 -9.81 12.11
N GLU A 34 9.78 -10.24 11.14
CA GLU A 34 10.69 -9.36 10.41
C GLU A 34 9.89 -8.42 9.50
N LYS A 35 10.26 -7.13 9.53
CA LYS A 35 9.53 -6.10 8.79
C LYS A 35 9.84 -6.11 7.29
N ASN A 36 10.99 -6.66 6.93
CA ASN A 36 11.51 -6.79 5.57
C ASN A 36 11.25 -8.19 4.99
N ASP A 37 10.47 -9.02 5.67
CA ASP A 37 10.07 -10.33 5.17
C ASP A 37 9.34 -10.20 3.81
N PRO A 38 9.77 -10.92 2.75
CA PRO A 38 9.20 -10.76 1.41
C PRO A 38 7.70 -11.02 1.34
N GLU A 39 7.23 -12.08 1.99
CA GLU A 39 5.83 -12.46 2.02
C GLU A 39 5.00 -11.40 2.74
N ARG A 40 5.51 -10.85 3.85
CA ARG A 40 4.88 -9.70 4.51
C ARG A 40 4.80 -8.49 3.58
N LEU A 41 5.89 -8.15 2.90
CA LEU A 41 5.96 -7.00 2.00
C LEU A 41 5.04 -7.14 0.79
N SER A 42 4.81 -8.36 0.29
CA SER A 42 3.91 -8.63 -0.83
C SER A 42 2.47 -8.17 -0.58
N ILE A 43 2.01 -8.22 0.69
CA ILE A 43 0.69 -7.72 1.09
C ILE A 43 0.64 -6.20 1.00
N TYR A 44 1.71 -5.51 1.39
CA TYR A 44 1.80 -4.05 1.28
C TYR A 44 1.99 -3.58 -0.17
N VAL A 45 2.65 -4.37 -1.02
CA VAL A 45 2.66 -4.14 -2.48
C VAL A 45 1.23 -4.18 -3.03
N SER A 46 0.45 -5.18 -2.61
CA SER A 46 -0.95 -5.30 -3.02
C SER A 46 -1.80 -4.14 -2.50
N PHE A 47 -1.57 -3.72 -1.25
CA PHE A 47 -2.25 -2.58 -0.67
C PHE A 47 -1.95 -1.28 -1.42
N ALA A 48 -0.68 -1.02 -1.73
CA ALA A 48 -0.28 0.18 -2.48
C ALA A 48 -0.94 0.25 -3.87
N LYS A 49 -1.00 -0.89 -4.59
CA LYS A 49 -1.72 -0.98 -5.88
C LYS A 49 -3.21 -0.72 -5.72
N LEU A 50 -3.80 -1.17 -4.63
CA LEU A 50 -5.21 -0.92 -4.34
C LEU A 50 -5.47 0.56 -4.07
N CYS A 51 -4.65 1.21 -3.24
CA CYS A 51 -4.71 2.66 -3.02
C CYS A 51 -4.62 3.43 -4.34
N LYS A 52 -3.70 3.04 -5.23
CA LYS A 52 -3.58 3.62 -6.57
C LYS A 52 -4.83 3.38 -7.43
N SER A 53 -5.44 2.21 -7.36
CA SER A 53 -6.64 1.87 -8.15
C SER A 53 -7.90 2.61 -7.70
N TYR A 54 -7.91 3.10 -6.45
CA TYR A 54 -9.00 3.84 -5.81
C TYR A 54 -8.58 5.28 -5.49
N LEU A 55 -7.71 5.86 -6.31
CA LEU A 55 -6.99 7.11 -6.03
C LEU A 55 -7.87 8.28 -5.57
N ASP A 56 -9.05 8.38 -6.17
CA ASP A 56 -10.09 9.39 -5.96
C ASP A 56 -10.75 9.32 -4.58
N VAL A 57 -10.80 8.13 -3.98
CA VAL A 57 -11.46 7.87 -2.68
C VAL A 57 -10.49 7.37 -1.60
N ALA A 58 -9.26 7.01 -1.99
CA ALA A 58 -8.25 6.48 -1.10
C ALA A 58 -7.76 7.56 -0.12
N ASP A 59 -7.87 7.25 1.18
CA ASP A 59 -7.53 8.18 2.23
C ASP A 59 -6.02 8.26 2.47
N LYS A 60 -5.56 9.43 2.92
CA LYS A 60 -4.15 9.71 3.20
C LYS A 60 -3.51 8.70 4.15
N GLU A 61 -4.28 8.19 5.12
CA GLU A 61 -3.81 7.18 6.07
C GLU A 61 -3.40 5.88 5.37
N SER A 62 -4.15 5.41 4.38
CA SER A 62 -3.84 4.18 3.64
C SER A 62 -2.52 4.29 2.88
N PHE A 63 -2.24 5.45 2.27
CA PHE A 63 -0.93 5.73 1.67
C PHE A 63 0.18 5.77 2.73
N GLN A 64 -0.07 6.40 3.88
CA GLN A 64 0.91 6.52 4.95
C GLN A 64 1.29 5.15 5.54
N ILE A 65 0.34 4.21 5.67
CA ILE A 65 0.61 2.84 6.13
C ILE A 65 1.61 2.15 5.20
N CYS A 66 1.38 2.24 3.89
CA CYS A 66 2.26 1.62 2.91
C CYS A 66 3.65 2.30 2.89
N GLU A 67 3.69 3.63 2.99
CA GLU A 67 4.95 4.40 3.01
C GLU A 67 5.78 4.09 4.26
N ASN A 68 5.15 4.09 5.44
CA ASN A 68 5.80 3.77 6.70
C ASN A 68 6.35 2.35 6.69
N THR A 69 5.58 1.40 6.17
CA THR A 69 6.03 0.01 6.09
C THR A 69 7.26 -0.13 5.20
N ALA A 70 7.28 0.51 4.03
CA ALA A 70 8.45 0.50 3.15
C ALA A 70 9.68 1.17 3.81
N LYS A 71 9.48 2.28 4.53
CA LYS A 71 10.55 2.94 5.29
C LYS A 71 11.10 2.02 6.39
N GLU A 72 10.23 1.42 7.19
CA GLU A 72 10.61 0.52 8.28
C GLU A 72 11.33 -0.74 7.78
N ALA A 73 10.84 -1.34 6.69
CA ALA A 73 11.46 -2.48 6.05
C ALA A 73 12.84 -2.14 5.48
N LYS A 74 12.99 -0.94 4.90
CA LYS A 74 14.30 -0.48 4.42
C LYS A 74 15.29 -0.29 5.56
N LEU A 75 14.84 0.25 6.69
CA LEU A 75 15.66 0.45 7.89
C LEU A 75 16.06 -0.87 8.56
N ALA A 76 15.25 -1.92 8.45
CA ALA A 76 15.60 -3.25 8.96
C ALA A 76 16.86 -3.82 8.29
N GLY A 77 17.19 -3.38 7.06
CA GLY A 77 18.37 -3.83 6.33
C GLY A 77 18.27 -5.32 5.96
N LYS A 78 19.40 -5.97 5.70
CA LYS A 78 19.42 -7.40 5.32
C LYS A 78 19.04 -8.33 6.48
N GLY A 79 19.53 -8.03 7.68
CA GLY A 79 19.27 -8.85 8.87
C GLY A 79 19.68 -10.32 8.67
N THR A 80 18.74 -11.23 8.94
CA THR A 80 18.90 -12.68 8.79
C THR A 80 18.42 -13.22 7.44
N LEU A 81 18.01 -12.35 6.52
CA LEU A 81 17.53 -12.78 5.20
C LEU A 81 18.67 -13.34 4.35
N GLU A 82 18.35 -14.37 3.57
CA GLU A 82 19.22 -14.88 2.52
C GLU A 82 19.34 -13.86 1.37
N ASP A 83 20.33 -14.04 0.49
CA ASP A 83 20.60 -13.08 -0.59
C ASP A 83 19.41 -12.91 -1.55
N ASP A 84 18.69 -13.99 -1.85
CA ASP A 84 17.53 -13.95 -2.73
C ASP A 84 16.32 -13.31 -2.05
N GLN A 85 16.05 -13.66 -0.78
CA GLN A 85 15.01 -13.02 0.02
C GLN A 85 15.29 -11.52 0.19
N TRP A 86 16.53 -11.14 0.43
CA TRP A 86 16.92 -9.74 0.56
C TRP A 86 16.73 -8.97 -0.75
N ARG A 87 17.02 -9.60 -1.89
CA ARG A 87 16.78 -9.01 -3.21
C ARG A 87 15.29 -8.79 -3.43
N GLU A 88 14.47 -9.79 -3.14
CA GLU A 88 13.01 -9.72 -3.27
C GLU A 88 12.40 -8.66 -2.33
N ALA A 89 12.87 -8.60 -1.09
CA ALA A 89 12.47 -7.57 -0.14
C ALA A 89 12.76 -6.16 -0.68
N ASN A 90 13.96 -5.93 -1.23
CA ASN A 90 14.29 -4.63 -1.83
C ASN A 90 13.43 -4.31 -3.06
N GLN A 91 13.12 -5.29 -3.90
CA GLN A 91 12.21 -5.10 -5.03
C GLN A 91 10.82 -4.71 -4.56
N SER A 92 10.29 -5.38 -3.53
CA SER A 92 8.98 -5.08 -2.95
C SER A 92 8.95 -3.68 -2.31
N ILE A 93 9.99 -3.31 -1.54
CA ILE A 93 10.13 -1.98 -0.95
C ILE A 93 10.10 -0.90 -2.05
N GLU A 94 10.88 -1.08 -3.12
CA GLU A 94 10.94 -0.11 -4.20
C GLU A 94 9.61 -0.02 -4.95
N GLN A 95 8.96 -1.16 -5.19
CA GLN A 95 7.65 -1.20 -5.82
C GLN A 95 6.59 -0.47 -4.99
N ILE A 96 6.58 -0.63 -3.66
CA ILE A 96 5.67 0.11 -2.76
C ILE A 96 5.92 1.61 -2.89
N ARG A 97 7.18 2.05 -2.77
CA ARG A 97 7.54 3.48 -2.82
C ARG A 97 7.16 4.11 -4.15
N LYS A 98 7.50 3.44 -5.26
CA LYS A 98 7.14 3.91 -6.60
C LYS A 98 5.62 3.99 -6.78
N THR A 99 4.89 2.95 -6.41
CA THR A 99 3.43 2.92 -6.58
C THR A 99 2.73 4.04 -5.81
N ILE A 100 3.17 4.31 -4.57
CA ILE A 100 2.63 5.42 -3.76
C ILE A 100 3.02 6.76 -4.35
N SER A 101 4.28 6.94 -4.76
CA SER A 101 4.76 8.20 -5.35
C SER A 101 3.99 8.54 -6.63
N ASP A 102 3.83 7.56 -7.52
CA ASP A 102 3.08 7.72 -8.76
C ASP A 102 1.61 8.05 -8.46
N ALA A 103 0.99 7.34 -7.50
CA ALA A 103 -0.38 7.60 -7.10
C ALA A 103 -0.57 9.02 -6.55
N LEU A 104 0.26 9.45 -5.60
CA LEU A 104 0.16 10.79 -5.02
C LEU A 104 0.31 11.89 -6.07
N HIS A 105 1.25 11.71 -7.00
CA HIS A 105 1.42 12.64 -8.12
C HIS A 105 0.19 12.66 -9.05
N GLU A 106 -0.33 11.49 -9.41
CA GLU A 106 -1.56 11.38 -10.21
C GLU A 106 -2.76 12.05 -9.52
N ARG A 107 -2.83 12.01 -8.18
CA ARG A 107 -3.93 12.64 -7.42
C ARG A 107 -3.82 14.15 -7.42
N GLU A 108 -2.61 14.69 -7.26
CA GLU A 108 -2.37 16.14 -7.37
C GLU A 108 -2.83 16.66 -8.75
N LEU A 109 -2.58 15.91 -9.82
CA LEU A 109 -3.03 16.26 -11.17
C LEU A 109 -4.57 16.21 -11.34
N LEU A 110 -5.27 15.36 -10.56
CA LEU A 110 -6.73 15.32 -10.55
C LEU A 110 -7.29 16.55 -9.82
N ASP A 111 -6.74 16.85 -8.64
CA ASP A 111 -7.17 17.99 -7.81
C ASP A 111 -6.93 19.33 -8.53
N ASP A 112 -5.85 19.45 -9.32
CA ASP A 112 -5.56 20.65 -10.14
C ASP A 112 -6.46 20.79 -11.38
N SER A 113 -7.23 19.75 -11.72
CA SER A 113 -8.07 19.69 -12.92
C SER A 113 -9.57 19.90 -12.67
N GLU A 114 -9.99 20.01 -11.41
CA GLU A 114 -11.35 20.37 -10.97
C GLU A 114 -11.49 21.88 -10.67
#